data_AF-A0A6M0K6B7-F1
#
_entry.id   AF-A0A6M0K6B7-F1
#
_cell.length_a   1.000
_cell.length_b   1.000
_cell.length_c   1.000
_cell.angle_alpha   90.00
_cell.angle_beta   90.00
_cell.angle_gamma   90.00
#
_symmetry.space_group_name_H-M   'P 1'
#
loop_
_entity.id
_entity.type
_entity.pdbx_description
1 polymer ?
#
loop_
_entity_poly.entity_id
_entity_poly.type
_entity_poly.pdbx_seq_one_letter_code
_entity_poly.pdbx_strand_id
1 'polypeptide(L)'
;MATNISATRKTCLILGSSFFLYASTTFSDPSSENGCEAALTWVASDYIACLSDAHARDLTDGSDDPGAYRLDAEACDYDYIARYFEAVTQATDACPGAEASWDGIINHMKLLQDNSRNTVDEVALLNTKAAASSMDGKIVFVNNCDIELKLMSPDLGTVNGNRIKPGKSDALPISQLHTNQPNVIMVAPVTTTVECERISCENWIDVQPNSVQREPSMWQGTENTLYAAYCQPTNAAAKQCSQDAETTPCCGPSMVYDNTFGTHFEITPNTPTGNDFINLSTNSRPPDLCNGSNPDNCVEPSANIFYNVPIQITISGSSCDCGPILGERNRFECLDVDCKDAYTYPTDPKQCACTSHTSSNVRAYTVTYCPSQADQLPEIPMPWT
;
A
#
# COMPACT_ATOMS: atom_id res chain seq x y z
N MET A 1 -22.74 18.14 -15.77
CA MET A 1 -22.49 16.78 -16.29
C MET A 1 -21.84 15.85 -15.23
N ALA A 2 -22.06 16.07 -13.93
CA ALA A 2 -21.43 15.27 -12.86
C ALA A 2 -22.35 14.23 -12.20
N THR A 3 -23.65 14.20 -12.53
CA THR A 3 -24.66 13.36 -11.85
C THR A 3 -24.82 11.95 -12.41
N ASN A 4 -24.25 11.62 -13.59
CA ASN A 4 -24.42 10.29 -14.21
C ASN A 4 -23.31 9.26 -13.86
N ILE A 5 -22.20 9.69 -13.25
CA ILE A 5 -21.08 8.80 -12.93
C ILE A 5 -21.38 7.94 -11.68
N SER A 6 -22.11 8.49 -10.71
CA SER A 6 -22.48 7.80 -9.45
C SER A 6 -23.41 6.60 -9.67
N ALA A 7 -24.46 6.74 -10.49
CA ALA A 7 -25.41 5.66 -10.76
C ALA A 7 -24.79 4.48 -11.54
N THR A 8 -23.84 4.77 -12.44
CA THR A 8 -23.15 3.75 -13.24
C THR A 8 -22.19 2.92 -12.37
N ARG A 9 -21.47 3.56 -11.43
CA ARG A 9 -20.60 2.86 -10.47
C ARG A 9 -21.38 1.94 -9.53
N LYS A 10 -22.53 2.42 -9.03
CA LYS A 10 -23.46 1.62 -8.21
C LYS A 10 -23.92 0.34 -8.92
N THR A 11 -24.23 0.46 -10.21
CA THR A 11 -24.73 -0.68 -11.00
C THR A 11 -23.61 -1.69 -11.29
N CYS A 12 -22.37 -1.25 -11.53
CA CYS A 12 -21.24 -2.14 -11.75
C CYS A 12 -20.82 -2.92 -10.49
N LEU A 13 -20.81 -2.28 -9.32
CA LEU A 13 -20.43 -2.93 -8.06
C LEU A 13 -21.46 -4.02 -7.68
N ILE A 14 -22.76 -3.69 -7.75
CA ILE A 14 -23.86 -4.62 -7.48
C ILE A 14 -23.89 -5.78 -8.50
N LEU A 15 -23.67 -5.50 -9.79
CA LEU A 15 -23.65 -6.54 -10.81
C LEU A 15 -22.40 -7.44 -10.71
N GLY A 16 -21.25 -6.88 -10.32
CA GLY A 16 -20.00 -7.62 -10.13
C GLY A 16 -20.06 -8.60 -8.96
N SER A 17 -20.55 -8.16 -7.80
CA SER A 17 -20.76 -9.03 -6.64
C SER A 17 -21.83 -10.10 -6.92
N SER A 18 -22.91 -9.74 -7.62
CA SER A 18 -23.95 -10.71 -8.04
C SER A 18 -23.40 -11.79 -8.99
N PHE A 19 -22.45 -11.47 -9.87
CA PHE A 19 -21.85 -12.43 -10.80
C PHE A 19 -20.88 -13.41 -10.10
N PHE A 20 -20.12 -12.93 -9.12
CA PHE A 20 -19.25 -13.79 -8.31
C PHE A 20 -20.04 -14.73 -7.40
N LEU A 21 -21.15 -14.26 -6.82
CA LEU A 21 -22.07 -15.05 -5.99
C LEU A 21 -22.79 -16.15 -6.80
N TYR A 22 -23.09 -15.90 -8.08
CA TYR A 22 -23.63 -16.93 -8.97
C TYR A 22 -22.59 -17.98 -9.37
N ALA A 23 -21.31 -17.60 -9.48
CA ALA A 23 -20.25 -18.55 -9.84
C ALA A 23 -19.91 -19.50 -8.69
N SER A 24 -19.89 -19.02 -7.44
CA SER A 24 -19.58 -19.85 -6.25
C SER A 24 -20.68 -20.87 -5.90
N THR A 25 -21.95 -20.52 -6.15
CA THR A 25 -23.11 -21.42 -5.91
C THR A 25 -23.28 -22.51 -6.97
N THR A 26 -22.65 -22.39 -8.13
CA THR A 26 -22.75 -23.40 -9.21
C THR A 26 -21.71 -24.53 -9.13
N PHE A 27 -20.78 -24.48 -8.18
CA PHE A 27 -19.76 -25.53 -7.97
C PHE A 27 -20.08 -26.49 -6.82
N SER A 28 -21.17 -26.29 -6.08
CA SER A 28 -21.69 -27.29 -5.14
C SER A 28 -22.50 -28.33 -5.91
N ASP A 29 -22.04 -29.58 -5.88
CA ASP A 29 -22.78 -30.73 -6.42
C ASP A 29 -24.18 -30.77 -5.76
N PRO A 30 -25.28 -30.62 -6.52
CA PRO A 30 -26.65 -30.53 -5.96
C PRO A 30 -27.10 -31.81 -5.24
N SER A 31 -26.28 -32.86 -5.22
CA SER A 31 -26.53 -34.06 -4.41
C SER A 31 -26.14 -33.94 -2.93
N SER A 32 -25.48 -32.84 -2.50
CA SER A 32 -25.10 -32.58 -1.09
C SER A 32 -26.02 -31.61 -0.34
N GLU A 33 -27.22 -31.33 -0.86
CA GLU A 33 -28.17 -30.26 -0.45
C GLU A 33 -28.58 -30.18 1.04
N ASN A 34 -28.13 -31.08 1.92
CA ASN A 34 -28.38 -31.01 3.36
C ASN A 34 -27.08 -30.93 4.20
N GLY A 35 -25.94 -30.64 3.59
CA GLY A 35 -24.65 -30.56 4.27
C GLY A 35 -24.37 -29.19 4.90
N CYS A 36 -23.65 -29.18 6.03
CA CYS A 36 -23.19 -27.97 6.68
C CYS A 36 -22.36 -27.07 5.75
N GLU A 37 -21.56 -27.64 4.85
CA GLU A 37 -20.77 -26.88 3.87
C GLU A 37 -21.63 -25.97 2.98
N ALA A 38 -22.81 -26.45 2.56
CA ALA A 38 -23.73 -25.64 1.77
C ALA A 38 -24.25 -24.46 2.61
N ALA A 39 -24.64 -24.71 3.85
CA ALA A 39 -25.07 -23.66 4.78
C ALA A 39 -23.97 -22.63 5.04
N LEU A 40 -22.73 -23.08 5.27
CA LEU A 40 -21.58 -22.19 5.45
C LEU A 40 -21.24 -21.38 4.20
N THR A 41 -21.41 -21.95 3.01
CA THR A 41 -21.24 -21.24 1.74
C THR A 41 -22.27 -20.12 1.59
N TRP A 42 -23.53 -20.37 1.97
CA TRP A 42 -24.58 -19.34 2.01
C TRP A 42 -24.26 -18.24 3.01
N VAL A 43 -23.83 -18.59 4.23
CA VAL A 43 -23.46 -17.63 5.27
C VAL A 43 -22.29 -16.75 4.81
N ALA A 44 -21.24 -17.32 4.21
CA ALA A 44 -20.13 -16.56 3.66
C ALA A 44 -20.55 -15.66 2.49
N SER A 45 -21.43 -16.15 1.62
CA SER A 45 -21.96 -15.40 0.46
C SER A 45 -22.76 -14.18 0.90
N ASP A 46 -23.66 -14.33 1.88
CA ASP A 46 -24.43 -13.22 2.43
C ASP A 46 -23.54 -12.20 3.15
N TYR A 47 -22.49 -12.68 3.82
CA TYR A 47 -21.51 -11.82 4.47
C TYR A 47 -20.72 -10.99 3.45
N ILE A 48 -20.26 -11.58 2.34
CA ILE A 48 -19.62 -10.87 1.22
C ILE A 48 -20.57 -9.81 0.65
N ALA A 49 -21.85 -10.13 0.46
CA ALA A 49 -22.85 -9.19 -0.04
C ALA A 49 -23.05 -8.00 0.93
N CYS A 50 -23.19 -8.28 2.23
CA CYS A 50 -23.32 -7.26 3.27
C CYS A 50 -22.13 -6.30 3.29
N LEU A 51 -20.91 -6.84 3.28
CA LEU A 51 -19.68 -6.06 3.25
C LEU A 51 -19.55 -5.24 1.96
N SER A 52 -19.92 -5.80 0.81
CA SER A 52 -19.89 -5.08 -0.47
C SER A 52 -20.87 -3.90 -0.48
N ASP A 53 -22.05 -4.06 0.13
CA ASP A 53 -23.04 -2.99 0.26
C ASP A 53 -22.57 -1.89 1.23
N ALA A 54 -21.93 -2.26 2.35
CA ALA A 54 -21.28 -1.31 3.26
C ALA A 54 -20.22 -0.49 2.50
N HIS A 55 -19.42 -1.17 1.69
CA HIS A 55 -18.39 -0.56 0.86
C HIS A 55 -18.96 0.42 -0.18
N ALA A 56 -20.04 0.01 -0.84
CA ALA A 56 -20.71 0.85 -1.83
C ALA A 56 -21.25 2.14 -1.20
N ARG A 57 -21.77 2.08 0.02
CA ARG A 57 -22.28 3.25 0.76
C ARG A 57 -21.18 4.24 1.12
N ASP A 58 -20.05 3.74 1.62
CA ASP A 58 -18.87 4.54 1.93
C ASP A 58 -18.39 5.35 0.70
N LEU A 59 -18.33 4.69 -0.46
CA LEU A 59 -17.95 5.33 -1.72
C LEU A 59 -18.98 6.33 -2.26
N THR A 60 -20.28 6.17 -1.97
CA THR A 60 -21.32 7.05 -2.52
C THR A 60 -21.61 8.27 -1.68
N ASP A 61 -21.49 8.16 -0.36
CA ASP A 61 -21.91 9.21 0.54
C ASP A 61 -20.85 10.31 0.69
N GLY A 62 -19.65 10.08 0.14
CA GLY A 62 -18.54 11.03 0.19
C GLY A 62 -18.23 11.44 1.62
N SER A 63 -18.50 10.55 2.58
CA SER A 63 -18.47 10.89 3.98
C SER A 63 -17.02 11.12 4.39
N ASP A 64 -16.72 12.35 4.77
CA ASP A 64 -15.56 12.69 5.62
C ASP A 64 -15.60 11.98 7.00
N ASP A 65 -16.54 11.04 7.20
CA ASP A 65 -16.69 10.19 8.38
C ASP A 65 -16.17 8.77 8.07
N PRO A 66 -14.87 8.50 8.29
CA PRO A 66 -14.30 7.15 8.17
C PRO A 66 -14.92 6.12 9.15
N GLY A 67 -15.84 6.53 10.03
CA GLY A 67 -16.59 5.64 10.91
C GLY A 67 -17.84 5.00 10.29
N ALA A 68 -18.34 5.49 9.15
CA ALA A 68 -19.59 5.00 8.55
C ALA A 68 -19.47 3.56 8.01
N TYR A 69 -18.44 3.29 7.18
CA TYR A 69 -18.12 1.93 6.74
C TYR A 69 -17.94 0.97 7.91
N ARG A 70 -17.25 1.41 8.97
CA ARG A 70 -16.96 0.59 10.15
C ARG A 70 -18.24 0.11 10.83
N LEU A 71 -19.20 1.00 11.09
CA LEU A 71 -20.46 0.64 11.75
C LEU A 71 -21.25 -0.41 10.95
N ASP A 72 -21.26 -0.25 9.62
CA ASP A 72 -21.93 -1.19 8.73
C ASP A 72 -21.20 -2.54 8.66
N ALA A 73 -19.87 -2.54 8.58
CA ALA A 73 -19.05 -3.75 8.57
C ALA A 73 -19.14 -4.52 9.89
N GLU A 74 -19.18 -3.82 11.03
CA GLU A 74 -19.43 -4.43 12.35
C GLU A 74 -20.80 -5.12 12.40
N ALA A 75 -21.84 -4.49 11.85
CA ALA A 75 -23.16 -5.11 11.75
C ALA A 75 -23.13 -6.40 10.90
N CYS A 76 -22.38 -6.40 9.78
CA CYS A 76 -22.16 -7.59 8.97
C CYS A 76 -21.43 -8.69 9.76
N ASP A 77 -20.41 -8.35 10.56
CA ASP A 77 -19.68 -9.33 11.39
C ASP A 77 -20.58 -10.01 12.41
N TYR A 78 -21.41 -9.24 13.12
CA TYR A 78 -22.32 -9.79 14.12
C TYR A 78 -23.33 -10.78 13.50
N ASP A 79 -23.90 -10.43 12.34
CA ASP A 79 -24.82 -11.33 11.63
C ASP A 79 -24.11 -12.59 11.14
N TYR A 80 -22.93 -12.44 10.54
CA TYR A 80 -22.12 -13.57 10.07
C TYR A 80 -21.79 -14.55 11.20
N ILE A 81 -21.30 -14.06 12.34
CA ILE A 81 -20.94 -14.89 13.49
C ILE A 81 -22.17 -15.65 14.00
N ALA A 82 -23.31 -14.96 14.17
CA ALA A 82 -24.54 -15.58 14.65
C ALA A 82 -25.01 -16.71 13.72
N ARG A 83 -25.06 -16.44 12.41
CA ARG A 83 -25.53 -17.40 11.40
C ARG A 83 -24.54 -18.54 11.18
N TYR A 84 -23.24 -18.30 11.30
CA TYR A 84 -22.22 -19.33 11.25
C TYR A 84 -22.41 -20.35 12.39
N PHE A 85 -22.58 -19.87 13.63
CA PHE A 85 -22.82 -20.76 14.77
C PHE A 85 -24.14 -21.52 14.64
N GLU A 86 -25.20 -20.88 14.15
CA GLU A 86 -26.46 -21.56 13.85
C GLU A 86 -26.26 -22.70 12.83
N ALA A 87 -25.57 -22.44 11.71
CA ALA A 87 -25.30 -23.43 10.68
C ALA A 87 -24.48 -24.63 11.21
N VAL A 88 -23.42 -24.36 11.98
CA VAL A 88 -22.56 -25.43 12.54
C VAL A 88 -23.28 -26.26 13.60
N THR A 89 -24.12 -25.63 14.43
CA THR A 89 -24.83 -26.34 15.52
C THR A 89 -26.01 -27.19 15.02
N GLN A 90 -26.59 -26.86 13.86
CA GLN A 90 -27.67 -27.65 13.26
C GLN A 90 -27.17 -28.90 12.51
N ALA A 91 -25.87 -28.97 12.18
CA ALA A 91 -25.29 -30.04 11.37
C ALA A 91 -23.87 -30.44 11.84
N THR A 92 -23.71 -30.67 13.15
CA THR A 92 -22.40 -30.88 13.80
C THR A 92 -21.55 -32.02 13.23
N ASP A 93 -22.18 -33.04 12.66
CA ASP A 93 -21.51 -34.26 12.20
C ASP A 93 -21.08 -34.19 10.72
N ALA A 94 -21.25 -33.03 10.07
CA ALA A 94 -21.10 -32.87 8.63
C ALA A 94 -20.42 -31.55 8.21
N CYS A 95 -19.64 -30.92 9.09
CA CYS A 95 -18.93 -29.64 8.85
C CYS A 95 -17.41 -29.83 8.79
N PRO A 96 -16.80 -30.21 7.66
CA PRO A 96 -15.35 -30.39 7.56
C PRO A 96 -14.59 -29.15 8.04
N GLY A 97 -13.68 -29.33 8.99
CA GLY A 97 -12.88 -28.25 9.59
C GLY A 97 -13.44 -27.66 10.90
N ALA A 98 -14.73 -27.86 11.21
CA ALA A 98 -15.33 -27.51 12.50
C ALA A 98 -15.29 -28.67 13.52
N GLU A 99 -14.83 -29.84 13.08
CA GLU A 99 -14.97 -31.12 13.78
C GLU A 99 -13.80 -31.35 14.75
N ALA A 100 -13.96 -30.96 16.03
CA ALA A 100 -13.41 -31.65 17.22
C ALA A 100 -13.36 -30.78 18.48
N SER A 101 -13.49 -29.45 18.38
CA SER A 101 -13.40 -28.55 19.54
C SER A 101 -13.97 -27.15 19.26
N TRP A 102 -14.28 -26.41 20.32
CA TRP A 102 -14.62 -24.99 20.23
C TRP A 102 -13.55 -24.16 19.51
N ASP A 103 -12.27 -24.49 19.72
CA ASP A 103 -11.15 -23.81 19.04
C ASP A 103 -11.16 -24.07 17.53
N GLY A 104 -11.49 -25.30 17.10
CA GLY A 104 -11.63 -25.63 15.68
C GLY A 104 -12.74 -24.82 15.00
N ILE A 105 -13.91 -24.72 15.66
CA ILE A 105 -15.05 -23.93 15.18
C ILE A 105 -14.67 -22.46 15.01
N ILE A 106 -13.99 -21.88 16.01
CA ILE A 106 -13.56 -20.46 15.98
C ILE A 106 -12.52 -20.22 14.89
N ASN A 107 -11.54 -21.13 14.74
CA ASN A 107 -10.50 -20.99 13.71
C ASN A 107 -11.08 -21.09 12.30
N HIS A 108 -12.02 -22.01 12.07
CA HIS A 108 -12.68 -22.14 10.78
C HIS A 108 -13.55 -20.92 10.46
N MET A 109 -14.30 -20.41 11.44
CA MET A 109 -15.09 -19.19 11.31
C MET A 109 -14.23 -18.00 10.86
N LYS A 110 -13.09 -17.80 11.53
CA LYS A 110 -12.15 -16.71 11.22
C LYS A 110 -11.57 -16.86 9.82
N LEU A 111 -11.16 -18.07 9.43
CA LEU A 111 -10.63 -18.33 8.08
C LEU A 111 -11.64 -17.94 6.99
N LEU A 112 -12.90 -18.33 7.15
CA LEU A 112 -13.97 -17.97 6.20
C LEU A 112 -14.30 -16.47 6.23
N GLN A 113 -14.25 -15.85 7.41
CA GLN A 113 -14.44 -14.41 7.58
C GLN A 113 -13.33 -13.63 6.84
N ASP A 114 -12.07 -14.01 7.06
CA ASP A 114 -10.90 -13.40 6.44
C ASP A 114 -10.94 -13.56 4.91
N ASN A 115 -11.26 -14.76 4.41
CA ASN A 115 -11.41 -15.02 2.97
C ASN A 115 -12.53 -14.17 2.34
N SER A 116 -13.65 -14.01 3.05
CA SER A 116 -14.78 -13.20 2.59
C SER A 116 -14.41 -11.72 2.51
N ARG A 117 -13.74 -11.19 3.55
CA ARG A 117 -13.21 -9.82 3.57
C ARG A 117 -12.21 -9.60 2.44
N ASN A 118 -11.26 -10.52 2.27
CA ASN A 118 -10.29 -10.47 1.17
C ASN A 118 -10.97 -10.43 -0.21
N THR A 119 -12.07 -11.16 -0.39
CA THR A 119 -12.83 -11.16 -1.65
C THR A 119 -13.50 -9.80 -1.90
N VAL A 120 -14.15 -9.23 -0.88
CA VAL A 120 -14.81 -7.91 -0.99
C VAL A 120 -13.79 -6.82 -1.28
N ASP A 121 -12.66 -6.87 -0.59
CA ASP A 121 -11.49 -6.04 -0.80
C ASP A 121 -11.00 -6.09 -2.26
N GLU A 122 -10.78 -7.28 -2.82
CA GLU A 122 -10.39 -7.44 -4.23
C GLU A 122 -11.45 -6.87 -5.20
N VAL A 123 -12.74 -7.07 -4.92
CA VAL A 123 -13.84 -6.53 -5.71
C VAL A 123 -13.92 -5.00 -5.61
N ALA A 124 -13.68 -4.43 -4.43
CA ALA A 124 -13.61 -3.00 -4.21
C ALA A 124 -12.49 -2.37 -5.05
N LEU A 125 -11.28 -2.96 -5.00
CA LEU A 125 -10.12 -2.53 -5.78
C LEU A 125 -10.37 -2.59 -7.29
N LEU A 126 -11.14 -3.57 -7.78
CA LEU A 126 -11.50 -3.67 -9.19
C LEU A 126 -12.45 -2.56 -9.65
N ASN A 127 -13.28 -2.03 -8.74
CA ASN A 127 -14.32 -1.06 -9.06
C ASN A 127 -13.91 0.41 -8.88
N THR A 128 -12.88 0.71 -8.08
CA THR A 128 -12.41 2.08 -7.86
C THR A 128 -11.22 2.43 -8.73
N LYS A 129 -11.47 3.05 -9.90
CA LYS A 129 -10.42 3.77 -10.67
C LYS A 129 -9.85 5.01 -9.96
N ALA A 130 -10.31 5.31 -8.74
CA ALA A 130 -9.82 6.40 -7.90
C ALA A 130 -10.30 6.13 -6.47
N ALA A 131 -9.36 6.16 -5.52
CA ALA A 131 -9.47 5.83 -4.10
C ALA A 131 -9.63 4.33 -3.81
N ALA A 132 -8.52 3.66 -3.50
CA ALA A 132 -8.61 2.42 -2.74
C ALA A 132 -9.06 2.79 -1.33
N SER A 133 -10.17 2.21 -0.92
CA SER A 133 -10.57 2.13 0.47
C SER A 133 -9.49 1.43 1.30
N SER A 134 -9.26 1.88 2.52
CA SER A 134 -8.41 1.17 3.46
C SER A 134 -8.95 -0.23 3.74
N MET A 135 -8.07 -1.22 3.73
CA MET A 135 -8.43 -2.61 4.00
C MET A 135 -7.86 -3.06 5.34
N ASP A 136 -8.76 -3.51 6.20
CA ASP A 136 -8.47 -4.00 7.54
C ASP A 136 -7.36 -5.06 7.53
N GLY A 137 -6.31 -4.83 8.31
CA GLY A 137 -5.16 -5.72 8.45
C GLY A 137 -4.15 -5.65 7.31
N LYS A 138 -4.30 -4.70 6.38
CA LYS A 138 -3.48 -4.60 5.17
C LYS A 138 -2.88 -3.21 4.97
N ILE A 139 -1.84 -3.19 4.16
CA ILE A 139 -1.31 -1.99 3.50
C ILE A 139 -1.73 -2.09 2.04
N VAL A 140 -2.40 -1.04 1.55
CA VAL A 140 -2.85 -0.94 0.17
C VAL A 140 -1.96 0.05 -0.57
N PHE A 141 -1.26 -0.42 -1.60
CA PHE A 141 -0.44 0.41 -2.47
C PHE A 141 -1.24 0.79 -3.71
N VAL A 142 -1.44 2.07 -3.98
CA VAL A 142 -2.24 2.58 -5.10
C VAL A 142 -1.34 3.35 -6.04
N ASN A 143 -1.34 2.98 -7.32
CA ASN A 143 -0.63 3.71 -8.36
C ASN A 143 -1.60 4.60 -9.15
N ASN A 144 -1.62 5.89 -8.84
CA ASN A 144 -2.33 6.91 -9.64
C ASN A 144 -1.39 7.63 -10.61
N CYS A 145 -0.13 7.20 -10.73
CA CYS A 145 0.78 7.73 -11.74
C CYS A 145 0.36 7.21 -13.13
N ASP A 146 0.66 7.97 -14.16
CA ASP A 146 0.41 7.58 -15.56
C ASP A 146 1.35 6.47 -16.08
N ILE A 147 2.30 6.03 -15.26
CA ILE A 147 3.29 4.98 -15.55
C ILE A 147 3.20 3.83 -14.56
N GLU A 148 3.57 2.61 -14.98
CA GLU A 148 3.66 1.44 -14.09
C GLU A 148 4.74 1.68 -13.02
N LEU A 149 4.45 1.30 -11.78
CA LEU A 149 5.39 1.38 -10.66
C LEU A 149 5.82 -0.01 -10.23
N LYS A 150 7.06 -0.12 -9.75
CA LYS A 150 7.63 -1.33 -9.15
C LYS A 150 7.87 -1.10 -7.67
N LEU A 151 7.35 -2.00 -6.83
CA LEU A 151 7.65 -2.04 -5.40
C LEU A 151 8.93 -2.85 -5.15
N MET A 152 9.70 -2.40 -4.16
CA MET A 152 10.97 -3.00 -3.78
C MET A 152 11.10 -2.97 -2.26
N SER A 153 11.72 -4.01 -1.71
CA SER A 153 12.09 -4.04 -0.30
C SER A 153 13.38 -4.84 -0.15
N PRO A 154 14.35 -4.37 0.65
CA PRO A 154 15.60 -5.10 0.88
C PRO A 154 15.35 -6.42 1.62
N ASP A 155 14.37 -6.42 2.53
CA ASP A 155 14.16 -7.51 3.48
C ASP A 155 12.82 -8.23 3.29
N LEU A 156 11.91 -7.72 2.44
CA LEU A 156 10.61 -8.34 2.16
C LEU A 156 10.55 -8.94 0.75
N GLY A 157 10.84 -10.24 0.65
CA GLY A 157 10.74 -10.97 -0.62
C GLY A 157 9.34 -11.00 -1.23
N THR A 158 8.28 -10.84 -0.44
CA THR A 158 6.87 -10.82 -0.90
C THR A 158 6.48 -9.56 -1.67
N VAL A 159 7.19 -8.46 -1.44
CA VAL A 159 6.97 -7.15 -2.09
C VAL A 159 7.92 -6.95 -3.26
N ASN A 160 9.11 -7.55 -3.15
CA ASN A 160 10.22 -7.23 -4.03
C ASN A 160 9.96 -7.65 -5.49
N GLY A 161 9.77 -6.66 -6.37
CA GLY A 161 9.51 -6.89 -7.79
C GLY A 161 8.04 -6.80 -8.19
N ASN A 162 7.12 -6.61 -7.24
CA ASN A 162 5.70 -6.42 -7.55
C ASN A 162 5.51 -5.18 -8.42
N ARG A 163 4.62 -5.27 -9.40
CA ARG A 163 4.32 -4.19 -10.35
C ARG A 163 2.88 -3.76 -10.22
N ILE A 164 2.68 -2.46 -10.14
CA ILE A 164 1.36 -1.83 -10.04
C ILE A 164 1.15 -0.98 -11.28
N LYS A 165 0.22 -1.39 -12.15
CA LYS A 165 -0.14 -0.65 -13.37
C LYS A 165 -0.82 0.69 -13.03
N PRO A 166 -0.84 1.66 -13.96
CA PRO A 166 -1.60 2.90 -13.79
C PRO A 166 -3.07 2.65 -13.42
N GLY A 167 -3.55 3.36 -12.40
CA GLY A 167 -4.92 3.26 -11.87
C GLY A 167 -5.23 1.91 -11.22
N LYS A 168 -4.21 1.17 -10.77
CA LYS A 168 -4.34 -0.12 -10.06
C LYS A 168 -3.74 -0.04 -8.67
N SER A 169 -4.00 -1.08 -7.89
CA SER A 169 -3.48 -1.25 -6.55
C SER A 169 -2.95 -2.65 -6.33
N ASP A 170 -2.11 -2.78 -5.31
CA ASP A 170 -1.65 -4.04 -4.72
C ASP A 170 -1.86 -3.99 -3.20
N ALA A 171 -1.91 -5.14 -2.55
CA ALA A 171 -2.22 -5.24 -1.12
C ALA A 171 -1.29 -6.20 -0.40
N LEU A 172 -0.71 -5.73 0.71
CA LEU A 172 0.17 -6.51 1.55
C LEU A 172 -0.46 -6.69 2.94
N PRO A 173 -0.77 -7.92 3.35
CA PRO A 173 -1.21 -8.18 4.72
C PRO A 173 -0.11 -7.77 5.72
N ILE A 174 -0.48 -7.04 6.76
CA ILE A 174 0.45 -6.62 7.83
C ILE A 174 1.05 -7.85 8.53
N SER A 175 0.32 -8.97 8.56
CA SER A 175 0.81 -10.25 9.09
C SER A 175 2.01 -10.84 8.33
N GLN A 176 2.30 -10.38 7.11
CA GLN A 176 3.46 -10.79 6.32
C GLN A 176 4.71 -9.94 6.62
N LEU A 177 4.58 -8.89 7.43
CA LEU A 177 5.68 -8.01 7.80
C LEU A 177 6.48 -8.56 8.98
N HIS A 178 7.75 -8.16 9.04
CA HIS A 178 8.60 -8.44 10.20
C HIS A 178 8.12 -7.62 11.40
N THR A 179 7.53 -8.31 12.37
CA THR A 179 7.06 -7.69 13.61
C THR A 179 8.23 -7.16 14.44
N ASN A 180 8.07 -5.99 15.05
CA ASN A 180 9.08 -5.29 15.87
C ASN A 180 10.38 -4.96 15.11
N GLN A 181 10.33 -4.94 13.77
CA GLN A 181 11.45 -4.53 12.91
C GLN A 181 10.95 -3.54 11.86
N PRO A 182 11.81 -2.60 11.40
CA PRO A 182 11.48 -1.74 10.27
C PRO A 182 11.26 -2.55 9.00
N ASN A 183 10.17 -2.27 8.31
CA ASN A 183 9.84 -2.83 7.01
C ASN A 183 9.85 -1.69 6.00
N VAL A 184 10.89 -1.61 5.19
CA VAL A 184 11.06 -0.54 4.20
C VAL A 184 10.47 -1.00 2.85
N ILE A 185 9.52 -0.23 2.32
CA ILE A 185 8.93 -0.40 1.00
C ILE A 185 9.28 0.83 0.15
N MET A 186 10.11 0.61 -0.86
CA MET A 186 10.54 1.59 -1.85
C MET A 186 9.73 1.42 -3.13
N VAL A 187 9.63 2.49 -3.92
CA VAL A 187 8.93 2.50 -5.20
C VAL A 187 9.79 3.12 -6.29
N ALA A 188 9.66 2.62 -7.52
CA ALA A 188 10.29 3.23 -8.70
C ALA A 188 9.39 3.12 -9.94
N PRO A 189 9.45 4.08 -10.87
CA PRO A 189 8.80 3.95 -12.17
C PRO A 189 9.43 2.83 -13.00
N VAL A 190 8.60 2.07 -13.72
CA VAL A 190 9.05 1.10 -14.73
C VAL A 190 9.25 1.83 -16.05
N THR A 191 10.46 1.75 -16.57
CA THR A 191 10.89 2.39 -17.82
C THR A 191 11.39 1.34 -18.82
N THR A 192 11.31 1.66 -20.10
CA THR A 192 11.89 0.89 -21.21
C THR A 192 13.34 1.28 -21.49
N THR A 193 14.08 0.47 -22.25
CA THR A 193 15.45 0.79 -22.71
C THR A 193 15.52 2.17 -23.39
N VAL A 194 14.56 2.43 -24.29
CA VAL A 194 14.52 3.66 -25.10
C VAL A 194 14.25 4.88 -24.21
N GLU A 195 13.41 4.76 -23.21
CA GLU A 195 13.18 5.81 -22.22
C GLU A 195 14.45 6.09 -21.41
N CYS A 196 15.17 5.05 -20.99
CA CYS A 196 16.41 5.22 -20.25
C CYS A 196 17.53 5.88 -21.05
N GLU A 197 17.68 5.53 -22.32
CA GLU A 197 18.61 6.20 -23.23
C GLU A 197 18.31 7.71 -23.34
N ARG A 198 17.02 8.08 -23.36
CA ARG A 198 16.58 9.48 -23.44
C ARG A 198 16.76 10.25 -22.14
N ILE A 199 16.56 9.58 -21.01
CA ILE A 199 16.83 10.17 -19.69
C ILE A 199 18.34 10.41 -19.52
N SER A 200 19.19 9.59 -20.15
CA SER A 200 20.66 9.73 -20.11
C SER A 200 21.21 9.71 -18.68
N CYS A 201 20.81 8.69 -17.92
CA CYS A 201 21.24 8.45 -16.55
C CYS A 201 22.77 8.31 -16.37
N GLU A 202 23.58 8.22 -17.43
CA GLU A 202 25.04 8.30 -17.32
C GLU A 202 25.56 9.67 -16.84
N ASN A 203 24.84 10.76 -17.12
CA ASN A 203 25.21 12.12 -16.69
C ASN A 203 24.82 12.41 -15.24
N TRP A 204 24.36 11.39 -14.53
CA TRP A 204 23.95 11.44 -13.13
C TRP A 204 24.95 12.18 -12.24
N ILE A 205 26.23 11.89 -12.42
CA ILE A 205 27.32 12.44 -11.60
C ILE A 205 27.61 13.92 -11.90
N ASP A 206 27.18 14.43 -13.06
CA ASP A 206 27.37 15.84 -13.43
C ASP A 206 26.39 16.74 -12.66
N VAL A 207 25.20 16.20 -12.34
CA VAL A 207 24.24 16.81 -11.41
C VAL A 207 24.66 16.56 -9.96
N GLN A 208 25.50 15.55 -9.71
CA GLN A 208 25.79 14.99 -8.38
C GLN A 208 27.26 14.59 -8.16
N PRO A 209 28.19 15.54 -7.96
CA PRO A 209 29.55 15.19 -7.59
C PRO A 209 29.57 14.48 -6.23
N ASN A 210 30.24 13.33 -6.13
CA ASN A 210 30.40 12.51 -4.91
C ASN A 210 31.19 13.20 -3.77
N SER A 211 31.38 14.51 -3.84
CA SER A 211 32.15 15.32 -2.90
C SER A 211 31.32 16.38 -2.17
N VAL A 212 30.00 16.44 -2.41
CA VAL A 212 29.12 17.49 -1.87
C VAL A 212 27.95 16.86 -1.11
N GLN A 213 27.62 17.44 0.05
CA GLN A 213 26.41 17.11 0.81
C GLN A 213 25.18 17.35 -0.07
N ARG A 214 24.32 16.34 -0.20
CA ARG A 214 23.16 16.43 -1.09
C ARG A 214 22.02 17.13 -0.35
N GLU A 215 21.48 18.18 -0.96
CA GLU A 215 20.36 18.96 -0.40
C GLU A 215 19.11 18.77 -1.27
N PRO A 216 17.88 18.87 -0.73
CA PRO A 216 16.66 18.69 -1.51
C PRO A 216 16.55 19.64 -2.69
N SER A 217 17.06 20.86 -2.54
CA SER A 217 17.07 21.89 -3.58
C SER A 217 17.85 21.46 -4.82
N MET A 218 18.77 20.50 -4.71
CA MET A 218 19.48 19.95 -5.88
C MET A 218 18.56 19.17 -6.80
N TRP A 219 17.42 18.71 -6.30
CA TRP A 219 16.41 17.96 -7.07
C TRP A 219 15.34 18.85 -7.69
N GLN A 220 15.40 20.16 -7.46
CA GLN A 220 14.49 21.11 -8.05
C GLN A 220 14.89 21.45 -9.50
N GLY A 221 13.88 21.72 -10.34
CA GLY A 221 14.08 22.01 -11.76
C GLY A 221 13.78 20.80 -12.65
N THR A 222 13.36 21.07 -13.89
CA THR A 222 12.80 20.04 -14.79
C THR A 222 13.75 18.88 -15.09
N GLU A 223 15.04 19.17 -15.30
CA GLU A 223 16.03 18.13 -15.58
C GLU A 223 16.35 17.30 -14.32
N ASN A 224 16.51 17.94 -13.17
CA ASN A 224 16.88 17.26 -11.93
C ASN A 224 15.71 16.45 -11.34
N THR A 225 14.47 16.93 -11.51
CA THR A 225 13.26 16.17 -11.15
C THR A 225 13.08 14.94 -12.05
N LEU A 226 13.38 15.05 -13.34
CA LEU A 226 13.40 13.91 -14.26
C LEU A 226 14.43 12.86 -13.82
N TYR A 227 15.64 13.30 -13.52
CA TYR A 227 16.70 12.45 -12.98
C TYR A 227 16.27 11.79 -11.66
N ALA A 228 15.78 12.54 -10.69
CA ALA A 228 15.33 12.01 -9.40
C ALA A 228 14.21 10.96 -9.55
N ALA A 229 13.26 11.18 -10.45
CA ALA A 229 12.16 10.28 -10.72
C ALA A 229 12.62 8.95 -11.36
N TYR A 230 13.48 9.00 -12.38
CA TYR A 230 13.70 7.84 -13.24
C TYR A 230 15.08 7.18 -13.13
N CYS A 231 16.09 7.87 -12.63
CA CYS A 231 17.42 7.30 -12.44
C CYS A 231 17.55 6.67 -11.05
N GLN A 232 17.63 5.35 -10.98
CA GLN A 232 17.35 4.57 -9.76
C GLN A 232 18.57 3.74 -9.31
N PRO A 233 19.58 4.33 -8.63
CA PRO A 233 20.70 3.61 -8.00
C PRO A 233 20.25 2.52 -7.00
N THR A 234 19.04 2.59 -6.42
CA THR A 234 18.43 1.53 -5.59
C THR A 234 18.49 0.17 -6.26
N ASN A 235 18.20 0.13 -7.56
CA ASN A 235 18.13 -1.11 -8.32
C ASN A 235 19.50 -1.72 -8.59
N ALA A 236 20.57 -0.90 -8.58
CA ALA A 236 21.93 -1.35 -8.87
C ALA A 236 22.44 -2.35 -7.82
N ALA A 237 22.15 -2.16 -6.53
CA ALA A 237 22.53 -3.15 -5.52
C ALA A 237 21.47 -4.16 -5.15
N ALA A 238 20.19 -3.90 -5.42
CA ALA A 238 19.20 -4.98 -5.39
C ALA A 238 19.50 -6.05 -6.48
N LYS A 239 20.53 -5.83 -7.33
CA LYS A 239 20.84 -6.60 -8.54
C LYS A 239 19.65 -6.64 -9.50
N GLN A 240 18.84 -5.59 -9.43
CA GLN A 240 17.65 -5.38 -10.23
C GLN A 240 17.92 -4.41 -11.38
N CYS A 241 19.17 -4.03 -11.64
CA CYS A 241 19.57 -3.55 -12.95
C CYS A 241 19.88 -4.79 -13.79
N SER A 242 18.89 -5.32 -14.49
CA SER A 242 19.14 -6.36 -15.48
C SER A 242 19.57 -5.68 -16.78
N GLN A 243 20.31 -6.38 -17.64
CA GLN A 243 20.58 -5.90 -19.00
C GLN A 243 19.32 -5.82 -19.87
N ASP A 244 18.17 -6.25 -19.36
CA ASP A 244 16.89 -6.34 -20.06
C ASP A 244 15.93 -5.27 -19.53
N ALA A 245 16.03 -4.06 -20.11
CA ALA A 245 15.29 -2.89 -19.67
C ALA A 245 13.78 -2.94 -19.98
N GLU A 246 13.24 -4.08 -20.44
CA GLU A 246 11.79 -4.36 -20.33
C GLU A 246 11.37 -4.73 -18.89
N THR A 247 12.34 -5.07 -18.02
CA THR A 247 12.06 -5.59 -16.68
C THR A 247 12.45 -4.65 -15.53
N THR A 248 13.22 -3.58 -15.78
CA THR A 248 13.96 -2.86 -14.73
C THR A 248 14.09 -1.35 -14.96
N PRO A 249 13.99 -0.51 -13.91
CA PRO A 249 14.16 0.96 -14.00
C PRO A 249 15.55 1.39 -14.51
N CYS A 250 15.69 2.65 -14.95
CA CYS A 250 16.95 3.15 -15.53
C CYS A 250 18.13 3.14 -14.56
N CYS A 251 19.22 2.49 -14.99
CA CYS A 251 20.47 2.39 -14.25
C CYS A 251 21.64 2.90 -15.08
N GLY A 252 22.39 3.87 -14.55
CA GLY A 252 23.64 4.33 -15.14
C GLY A 252 24.85 3.51 -14.63
N PRO A 253 25.93 3.37 -15.42
CA PRO A 253 27.12 2.59 -15.04
C PRO A 253 27.89 3.18 -13.84
N SER A 254 27.69 4.47 -13.55
CA SER A 254 28.33 5.19 -12.43
C SER A 254 27.46 5.26 -11.17
N MET A 255 26.29 4.63 -11.17
CA MET A 255 25.38 4.62 -10.03
C MET A 255 25.84 3.59 -8.99
N VAL A 256 26.16 4.08 -7.79
CA VAL A 256 26.48 3.26 -6.63
C VAL A 256 25.28 3.27 -5.69
N TYR A 257 25.02 2.14 -5.05
CA TYR A 257 24.00 2.00 -4.04
C TYR A 257 24.58 2.03 -2.64
N ASP A 258 23.83 2.63 -1.72
CA ASP A 258 24.13 2.70 -0.30
C ASP A 258 22.90 2.48 0.59
N ASN A 259 21.78 2.01 0.03
CA ASN A 259 20.49 1.86 0.70
C ASN A 259 19.73 3.16 1.03
N THR A 260 20.15 4.34 0.56
CA THR A 260 19.55 5.63 1.00
C THR A 260 18.71 6.35 -0.06
N PHE A 261 17.97 5.61 -0.89
CA PHE A 261 17.33 6.20 -2.06
C PHE A 261 15.80 6.20 -2.04
N GLY A 262 15.26 7.35 -2.43
CA GLY A 262 13.91 7.58 -2.91
C GLY A 262 12.89 7.77 -1.81
N THR A 263 11.70 8.13 -2.27
CA THR A 263 10.49 8.11 -1.46
C THR A 263 10.22 6.67 -1.03
N HIS A 264 10.11 6.45 0.28
CA HIS A 264 9.72 5.14 0.82
C HIS A 264 8.70 5.26 1.94
N PHE A 265 7.92 4.19 2.06
CA PHE A 265 7.07 3.91 3.20
C PHE A 265 7.79 2.92 4.10
N GLU A 266 7.99 3.28 5.37
CA GLU A 266 8.47 2.38 6.39
C GLU A 266 7.38 2.15 7.43
N ILE A 267 7.23 0.90 7.85
CA ILE A 267 6.35 0.52 8.95
C ILE A 267 7.05 -0.49 9.86
N THR A 268 6.92 -0.30 11.17
CA THR A 268 7.30 -1.26 12.20
C THR A 268 6.04 -1.71 12.93
N PRO A 269 5.44 -2.84 12.52
CA PRO A 269 4.26 -3.36 13.21
C PRO A 269 4.64 -3.85 14.60
N ASN A 270 3.85 -3.47 15.60
CA ASN A 270 4.02 -3.94 16.97
C ASN A 270 2.85 -4.84 17.38
N THR A 271 3.13 -6.03 17.91
CA THR A 271 2.11 -7.01 18.32
C THR A 271 2.06 -7.15 19.85
N PRO A 272 0.92 -7.50 20.49
CA PRO A 272 -0.48 -7.41 20.07
C PRO A 272 -1.24 -6.27 20.80
N THR A 273 -0.54 -5.35 21.46
CA THR A 273 -1.16 -4.20 22.17
C THR A 273 -0.36 -2.90 22.01
N GLY A 274 0.66 -2.89 21.16
CA GLY A 274 1.59 -1.77 20.98
C GLY A 274 1.33 -0.99 19.69
N ASN A 275 1.73 0.26 19.62
CA ASN A 275 1.54 1.10 18.43
C ASN A 275 2.37 0.59 17.25
N ASP A 276 1.81 0.65 16.05
CA ASP A 276 2.59 0.53 14.82
C ASP A 276 3.34 1.84 14.62
N PHE A 277 4.60 1.77 14.23
CA PHE A 277 5.41 2.94 13.98
C PHE A 277 5.56 3.13 12.49
N ILE A 278 4.97 4.18 11.95
CA ILE A 278 5.09 4.51 10.53
C ILE A 278 6.07 5.65 10.35
N ASN A 279 6.74 5.61 9.21
CA ASN A 279 7.61 6.68 8.76
C ASN A 279 7.45 6.86 7.25
N LEU A 280 7.38 8.12 6.84
CA LEU A 280 7.53 8.52 5.47
C LEU A 280 8.84 9.30 5.42
N SER A 281 9.82 8.77 4.71
CA SER A 281 11.10 9.43 4.60
C SER A 281 11.34 9.84 3.17
N THR A 282 11.37 11.16 3.00
CA THR A 282 11.97 11.82 1.85
C THR A 282 13.06 12.78 2.31
N ASN A 283 13.88 12.31 3.27
CA ASN A 283 14.82 13.08 4.08
C ASN A 283 15.29 14.42 3.47
N SER A 284 14.63 15.51 3.87
CA SER A 284 14.94 16.83 3.34
C SER A 284 16.21 17.45 3.97
N ARG A 285 16.86 16.74 4.90
CA ARG A 285 18.11 17.17 5.56
C ARG A 285 18.95 15.95 5.92
N PRO A 286 19.68 15.35 4.96
CA PRO A 286 20.52 14.19 5.27
C PRO A 286 21.56 14.41 6.36
N PRO A 287 21.95 13.34 7.09
CA PRO A 287 23.16 13.35 7.91
C PRO A 287 24.38 13.82 7.10
N ASP A 288 25.39 14.38 7.76
CA ASP A 288 26.60 14.85 7.09
C ASP A 288 27.34 13.70 6.37
N LEU A 289 28.12 13.99 5.33
CA LEU A 289 29.03 12.98 4.77
C LEU A 289 30.05 12.50 5.82
N CYS A 290 30.39 11.21 5.81
CA CYS A 290 31.33 10.59 6.78
C CYS A 290 32.79 11.11 6.73
N ASN A 291 33.08 12.15 5.96
CA ASN A 291 34.41 12.74 5.83
C ASN A 291 34.74 13.70 6.99
N GLY A 292 34.94 13.14 8.18
CA GLY A 292 35.30 13.89 9.40
C GLY A 292 34.13 14.22 10.34
N SER A 293 32.92 13.79 9.98
CA SER A 293 31.72 13.89 10.82
C SER A 293 31.65 12.76 11.85
N ASN A 294 30.70 12.86 12.77
CA ASN A 294 30.46 11.81 13.76
C ASN A 294 30.07 10.50 13.03
N PRO A 295 30.76 9.38 13.24
CA PRO A 295 30.47 8.12 12.55
C PRO A 295 29.08 7.54 12.87
N ASP A 296 28.48 7.90 14.01
CA ASP A 296 27.11 7.52 14.37
C ASP A 296 26.06 8.46 13.73
N ASN A 297 26.52 9.49 13.03
CA ASN A 297 25.73 10.56 12.44
C ASN A 297 26.40 11.03 11.13
N CYS A 298 26.57 10.10 10.21
CA CYS A 298 27.01 10.43 8.87
C CYS A 298 26.56 9.38 7.86
N VAL A 299 26.57 9.76 6.58
CA VAL A 299 26.31 8.86 5.45
C VAL A 299 27.50 8.82 4.51
N GLU A 300 27.70 7.70 3.83
CA GLU A 300 28.76 7.60 2.82
C GLU A 300 28.46 8.52 1.62
N PRO A 301 29.47 9.06 0.92
CA PRO A 301 29.26 9.95 -0.23
C PRO A 301 28.59 9.29 -1.44
N SER A 302 28.58 7.96 -1.48
CA SER A 302 27.93 7.18 -2.53
C SER A 302 26.43 7.08 -2.25
N ALA A 303 25.60 7.71 -3.10
CA ALA A 303 24.13 7.78 -3.09
C ALA A 303 23.48 8.48 -1.88
N ASN A 304 22.31 9.10 -2.14
CA ASN A 304 21.40 9.82 -1.24
C ASN A 304 20.48 10.68 -2.13
N ILE A 305 19.30 10.16 -2.48
CA ILE A 305 18.20 10.97 -3.06
C ILE A 305 17.01 10.70 -2.21
N PHE A 306 16.26 11.74 -1.95
CA PHE A 306 15.24 11.66 -0.94
C PHE A 306 13.83 11.65 -1.53
N TYR A 307 13.66 12.05 -2.78
CA TYR A 307 12.34 12.13 -3.39
C TYR A 307 12.40 11.67 -4.85
N ASN A 308 11.54 10.74 -5.25
CA ASN A 308 11.44 10.27 -6.64
C ASN A 308 9.98 10.13 -7.12
N VAL A 309 9.08 9.72 -6.24
CA VAL A 309 7.65 9.56 -6.55
C VAL A 309 6.82 10.32 -5.52
N PRO A 310 5.86 11.15 -5.94
CA PRO A 310 4.86 11.74 -5.04
C PRO A 310 4.10 10.66 -4.28
N ILE A 311 3.99 10.81 -2.96
CA ILE A 311 3.37 9.81 -2.08
C ILE A 311 2.43 10.46 -1.09
N GLN A 312 1.35 9.75 -0.77
CA GLN A 312 0.46 10.05 0.33
C GLN A 312 0.20 8.76 1.12
N ILE A 313 0.28 8.82 2.44
CA ILE A 313 -0.16 7.74 3.31
C ILE A 313 -1.42 8.20 4.03
N THR A 314 -2.46 7.37 4.01
CA THR A 314 -3.68 7.57 4.80
C THR A 314 -3.81 6.41 5.78
N ILE A 315 -4.09 6.74 7.04
CA ILE A 315 -4.33 5.77 8.11
C ILE A 315 -5.82 5.75 8.42
N SER A 316 -6.37 4.56 8.48
CA SER A 316 -7.76 4.36 8.86
C SER A 316 -7.89 3.88 10.29
N GLY A 317 -9.01 4.25 10.91
CA GLY A 317 -9.38 3.82 12.27
C GLY A 317 -8.91 4.74 13.41
N SER A 318 -7.78 5.45 13.28
CA SER A 318 -7.33 6.44 14.27
C SER A 318 -6.23 7.39 13.75
N SER A 319 -5.99 8.50 14.47
CA SER A 319 -4.79 9.32 14.32
C SER A 319 -3.56 8.62 14.90
N CYS A 320 -2.38 8.97 14.38
CA CYS A 320 -1.08 8.60 14.92
C CYS A 320 -0.46 9.79 15.63
N ASP A 321 0.19 9.54 16.76
CA ASP A 321 0.95 10.56 17.49
C ASP A 321 2.35 10.68 16.89
N CYS A 322 2.63 11.83 16.26
CA CYS A 322 3.93 12.16 15.67
C CYS A 322 4.77 13.10 16.55
N GLY A 323 4.47 13.14 17.85
CA GLY A 323 5.15 14.00 18.79
C GLY A 323 4.81 15.49 18.59
N PRO A 324 5.56 16.39 19.27
CA PRO A 324 5.16 17.79 19.43
C PRO A 324 5.30 18.65 18.17
N ILE A 325 6.09 18.21 17.18
CA ILE A 325 6.34 18.98 15.95
C ILE A 325 5.21 18.76 14.94
N LEU A 326 4.90 17.50 14.64
CA LEU A 326 3.90 17.14 13.65
C LEU A 326 2.50 16.97 14.26
N GLY A 327 2.40 16.69 15.57
CA GLY A 327 1.13 16.50 16.27
C GLY A 327 0.45 15.18 15.92
N GLU A 328 -0.87 15.12 16.12
CA GLU A 328 -1.67 13.98 15.67
C GLU A 328 -1.94 14.05 14.15
N ARG A 329 -1.73 12.93 13.45
CA ARG A 329 -1.89 12.82 12.00
C ARG A 329 -2.57 11.51 11.61
N ASN A 330 -3.55 11.57 10.71
CA ASN A 330 -4.10 10.40 10.02
C ASN A 330 -3.67 10.36 8.54
N ARG A 331 -2.83 11.32 8.12
CA ARG A 331 -2.36 11.48 6.75
C ARG A 331 -0.94 12.07 6.74
N PHE A 332 -0.12 11.55 5.84
CA PHE A 332 1.22 12.05 5.50
C PHE A 332 1.29 12.28 4.00
N GLU A 333 1.93 13.34 3.56
CA GLU A 333 2.11 13.60 2.14
C GLU A 333 3.49 14.19 1.82
N CYS A 334 4.10 13.65 0.76
CA CYS A 334 5.24 14.25 0.10
C CYS A 334 4.96 14.31 -1.39
N LEU A 335 4.65 15.52 -1.85
CA LEU A 335 4.27 15.79 -3.24
C LEU A 335 5.38 16.49 -4.02
N ASP A 336 6.45 16.87 -3.35
CA ASP A 336 7.65 17.46 -3.93
C ASP A 336 8.85 17.22 -2.99
N VAL A 337 10.04 17.59 -3.44
CA VAL A 337 11.32 17.46 -2.75
C VAL A 337 11.37 18.23 -1.42
N ASP A 338 10.59 19.32 -1.28
CA ASP A 338 10.42 20.07 -0.03
C ASP A 338 9.25 19.50 0.78
N CYS A 339 9.41 18.25 1.23
CA CYS A 339 8.39 17.59 2.03
C CYS A 339 8.54 17.88 3.52
N LYS A 340 7.45 18.34 4.14
CA LYS A 340 7.38 18.66 5.57
C LYS A 340 6.96 17.47 6.44
N ASP A 341 6.23 16.52 5.87
CA ASP A 341 5.82 15.28 6.54
C ASP A 341 6.92 14.22 6.47
N ALA A 342 7.98 14.49 5.70
CA ALA A 342 9.14 13.63 5.63
C ALA A 342 10.02 13.77 6.85
N TYR A 343 10.59 12.63 7.25
CA TYR A 343 11.64 12.58 8.26
C TYR A 343 12.72 13.66 8.05
N THR A 344 12.97 14.50 9.06
CA THR A 344 14.09 15.45 9.05
C THR A 344 15.15 15.12 10.10
N TYR A 345 16.30 14.63 9.67
CA TYR A 345 17.44 14.44 10.57
C TYR A 345 18.00 15.81 11.03
N PRO A 346 18.54 15.96 12.27
CA PRO A 346 18.48 15.08 13.45
C PRO A 346 17.23 15.30 14.33
N THR A 347 16.40 16.28 13.99
CA THR A 347 15.49 16.95 14.94
C THR A 347 14.10 16.32 15.05
N ASP A 348 13.74 15.42 14.16
CA ASP A 348 12.39 14.86 14.11
C ASP A 348 12.20 13.67 15.06
N PRO A 349 11.15 13.63 15.91
CA PRO A 349 10.74 12.40 16.60
C PRO A 349 10.57 11.27 15.59
N LYS A 350 11.39 10.23 15.78
CA LYS A 350 11.77 9.22 14.80
C LYS A 350 10.67 8.36 14.15
N GLN A 351 9.39 8.54 14.41
CA GLN A 351 8.29 7.74 13.83
C GLN A 351 6.96 8.26 14.40
N CYS A 352 5.87 8.14 13.63
CA CYS A 352 4.53 8.34 14.17
C CYS A 352 3.98 7.05 14.76
N ALA A 353 3.52 7.12 16.00
CA ALA A 353 2.96 5.99 16.73
C ALA A 353 1.45 5.91 16.46
N CYS A 354 1.05 4.94 15.65
CA CYS A 354 -0.33 4.67 15.29
C CYS A 354 -0.93 3.63 16.24
N THR A 355 -2.01 3.96 16.94
CA THR A 355 -2.66 3.02 17.85
C THR A 355 -3.20 1.82 17.09
N SER A 356 -2.66 0.64 17.41
CA SER A 356 -2.93 -0.58 16.66
C SER A 356 -4.06 -1.44 17.25
N HIS A 357 -4.61 -1.06 18.41
CA HIS A 357 -5.59 -1.85 19.14
C HIS A 357 -6.55 -1.04 20.01
N THR A 358 -7.80 -0.98 19.56
CA THR A 358 -8.94 -1.31 20.41
C THR A 358 -9.71 -2.42 19.69
N SER A 359 -10.56 -3.17 20.38
CA SER A 359 -11.28 -4.34 19.84
C SER A 359 -12.20 -4.05 18.63
N SER A 360 -12.23 -2.81 18.15
CA SER A 360 -13.02 -2.26 17.05
C SER A 360 -12.19 -1.46 16.02
N ASN A 361 -10.87 -1.34 16.20
CA ASN A 361 -9.99 -0.57 15.31
C ASN A 361 -8.99 -1.52 14.65
N VAL A 362 -9.26 -1.88 13.39
CA VAL A 362 -8.35 -2.74 12.62
C VAL A 362 -7.31 -1.87 11.91
N ARG A 363 -6.05 -2.32 11.93
CA ARG A 363 -4.89 -1.63 11.36
C ARG A 363 -5.04 -1.56 9.83
N ALA A 364 -5.14 -0.38 9.25
CA ALA A 364 -5.23 -0.26 7.79
C ALA A 364 -4.53 1.00 7.27
N TYR A 365 -3.66 0.80 6.28
CA TYR A 365 -2.87 1.86 5.66
C TYR A 365 -3.10 1.89 4.16
N THR A 366 -3.24 3.09 3.59
CA THR A 366 -3.29 3.28 2.14
C THR A 366 -2.14 4.17 1.72
N VAL A 367 -1.24 3.64 0.90
CA VAL A 367 -0.08 4.32 0.31
C VAL A 367 -0.41 4.64 -1.14
N THR A 368 -0.67 5.90 -1.44
CA THR A 368 -1.03 6.36 -2.79
C THR A 368 0.14 7.09 -3.43
N TYR A 369 0.54 6.62 -4.61
CA TYR A 369 1.55 7.26 -5.45
C TYR A 369 0.89 8.15 -6.50
N CYS A 370 1.42 9.35 -6.72
CA CYS A 370 0.83 10.41 -7.56
C CYS A 370 -0.63 10.72 -7.17
N PRO A 371 -0.90 11.16 -5.93
CA PRO A 371 -2.25 11.19 -5.35
C PRO A 371 -3.24 12.08 -6.10
N SER A 372 -2.76 13.12 -6.81
CA SER A 372 -3.60 13.92 -7.71
C SER A 372 -3.01 14.02 -9.13
N GLN A 373 -3.81 14.58 -10.03
CA GLN A 373 -3.37 14.89 -11.40
C GLN A 373 -2.29 15.99 -11.44
N ALA A 374 -2.18 16.81 -10.40
CA ALA A 374 -1.10 17.79 -10.29
C ALA A 374 0.22 17.15 -9.82
N ASP A 375 0.15 15.96 -9.22
CA ASP A 375 1.27 15.26 -8.61
C ASP A 375 1.75 14.12 -9.53
N GLN A 376 1.81 14.35 -10.83
CA GLN A 376 2.33 13.36 -11.78
C GLN A 376 3.85 13.45 -11.86
N LEU A 377 4.47 12.32 -12.23
CA LEU A 377 5.90 12.29 -12.53
C LEU A 377 6.21 13.17 -13.76
N PRO A 378 7.44 13.73 -13.84
CA PRO A 378 7.84 14.51 -15.00
C PRO A 378 7.75 13.67 -16.29
N GLU A 379 7.32 14.29 -17.38
CA GLU A 379 7.26 13.62 -18.69
C GLU A 379 8.67 13.32 -19.21
N ILE A 380 8.87 12.11 -19.74
CA ILE A 380 10.10 11.75 -20.44
C ILE A 380 10.08 12.43 -21.83
N PRO A 381 11.12 13.20 -22.21
CA PRO A 381 11.14 13.90 -23.49
C PRO A 381 10.86 12.98 -24.69
N MET A 382 9.88 13.33 -25.51
CA MET A 382 9.66 12.67 -26.80
C MET A 382 10.71 13.12 -27.83
N PRO A 383 11.10 12.27 -28.79
CA PRO A 383 11.99 12.70 -29.86
C PRO A 383 11.36 13.85 -30.63
N TRP A 384 12.17 14.88 -30.91
CA TRP A 384 11.79 15.96 -31.81
C TRP A 384 11.39 15.36 -33.16
N THR A 385 10.09 15.40 -33.49
CA THR A 385 9.56 15.01 -34.79
C THR A 385 9.82 16.06 -35.85
#